data_AF-A0A959BWS5-F1
#
_entry.id   AF-A0A959BWS5-F1
#
_cell.length_a   1.000
_cell.length_b   1.000
_cell.length_c   1.000
_cell.angle_alpha   90.00
_cell.angle_beta   90.00
_cell.angle_gamma   90.00
#
_symmetry.space_group_name_H-M   'P 1'
#
loop_
_entity.id
_entity.type
_entity.pdbx_description
1 polymer ?
#
loop_
_entity_poly.entity_id
_entity_poly.type
_entity_poly.pdbx_seq_one_letter_code
_entity_poly.pdbx_strand_id
1 'polypeptide(L)' 'MEYLGLLLEFIFLSIGVYIYLFAIGRMKTNDPGARQRAEAFRQRNGWWLRLAALALVAITLVNIVLHIMQMMA' A
#
# COMPACT_ATOMS: atom_id res chain seq x y z
N MET A 1 -8.20 19.82 -11.71
CA MET A 1 -6.88 19.50 -11.15
C MET A 1 -7.00 18.84 -9.77
N GLU A 2 -7.84 19.37 -8.87
CA GLU A 2 -8.06 18.83 -7.52
C GLU A 2 -8.56 17.37 -7.52
N TYR A 3 -9.59 17.04 -8.30
CA TYR A 3 -10.08 15.66 -8.44
C TYR A 3 -9.05 14.68 -9.02
N LEU A 4 -8.11 15.16 -9.84
CA LEU A 4 -7.03 14.35 -10.41
C LEU A 4 -5.99 14.02 -9.34
N GLY A 5 -5.68 14.97 -8.46
CA GLY A 5 -4.83 14.75 -7.28
C GLY A 5 -5.44 13.73 -6.33
N LEU A 6 -6.71 13.91 -5.97
CA LEU A 6 -7.44 12.97 -5.12
C LEU A 6 -7.49 11.55 -5.71
N LEU A 7 -7.70 11.42 -7.02
CA LEU A 7 -7.68 10.13 -7.71
C LEU A 7 -6.31 9.44 -7.58
N LEU A 8 -5.22 10.18 -7.78
CA LEU A 8 -3.86 9.65 -7.62
C LEU A 8 -3.59 9.21 -6.17
N GLU A 9 -4.03 9.99 -5.19
CA GLU A 9 -3.89 9.64 -3.78
C GLU A 9 -4.62 8.34 -3.43
N PHE A 10 -5.82 8.12 -3.97
CA PHE A 10 -6.54 6.85 -3.82
C PHE A 10 -5.79 5.68 -4.48
N ILE A 11 -5.15 5.89 -5.62
CA ILE A 11 -4.30 4.88 -6.27
C ILE A 11 -3.09 4.57 -5.37
N PHE A 12 -2.42 5.58 -4.83
CA PHE A 12 -1.29 5.40 -3.92
C PHE A 12 -1.69 4.68 -2.64
N LEU A 13 -2.84 5.04 -2.05
CA LEU A 13 -3.39 4.36 -0.90
C LEU A 13 -3.66 2.89 -1.21
N SER A 14 -4.25 2.59 -2.37
CA SER A 14 -4.51 1.23 -2.84
C SER A 14 -3.21 0.42 -2.99
N ILE A 15 -2.15 1.04 -3.50
CA ILE A 15 -0.81 0.42 -3.59
C ILE A 15 -0.25 0.14 -2.20
N GLY A 16 -0.34 1.09 -1.26
CA GLY A 16 0.11 0.89 0.11
C GLY A 16 -0.61 -0.28 0.80
N VAL A 17 -1.94 -0.35 0.65
CA VAL A 17 -2.76 -1.46 1.15
C VAL A 17 -2.37 -2.77 0.47
N TYR A 18 -2.14 -2.77 -0.85
CA TYR A 18 -1.67 -3.95 -1.58
C TYR A 18 -0.34 -4.47 -1.02
N ILE A 19 0.64 -3.59 -0.80
CA ILE A 19 1.95 -3.97 -0.23
C ILE A 19 1.76 -4.55 1.17
N TYR A 20 0.87 -3.98 1.99
CA TYR A 20 0.56 -4.52 3.31
C TYR A 20 -0.04 -5.93 3.24
N LEU A 21 -1.03 -6.13 2.37
CA LEU A 21 -1.66 -7.44 2.12
C LEU A 21 -0.65 -8.47 1.59
N PHE A 22 0.28 -8.03 0.75
CA PHE A 22 1.41 -8.85 0.31
C PHE A 22 2.31 -9.21 1.49
N ALA A 23 2.69 -8.25 2.34
CA ALA A 23 3.58 -8.44 3.48
C ALA A 23 3.03 -9.40 4.55
N ILE A 24 1.71 -9.48 4.71
CA ILE A 24 1.05 -10.46 5.59
C ILE A 24 0.79 -11.81 4.90
N GLY A 25 1.15 -11.96 3.62
CA GLY A 25 0.99 -13.21 2.88
C GLY A 25 -0.45 -13.51 2.45
N ARG A 26 -1.35 -12.52 2.46
CA ARG A 26 -2.72 -12.69 1.93
C ARG A 26 -2.75 -12.76 0.40
N MET A 27 -1.76 -12.20 -0.29
CA MET A 27 -1.62 -12.34 -1.74
C MET A 27 -0.89 -13.64 -2.08
N LYS A 28 -1.64 -14.59 -2.65
CA LYS A 28 -1.13 -15.83 -3.23
C LYS A 28 -1.19 -15.73 -4.75
N THR A 29 -0.08 -16.03 -5.40
CA THR A 29 -0.01 -16.18 -6.86
C THR A 29 -0.15 -17.66 -7.22
N ASN A 30 -0.79 -17.95 -8.35
CA ASN A 30 -0.95 -19.30 -8.88
C ASN A 30 0.32 -19.82 -9.58
N ASP A 31 1.25 -18.92 -9.92
CA ASP A 31 2.55 -19.29 -10.49
C ASP A 31 3.50 -19.82 -9.38
N PRO A 32 3.92 -21.09 -9.44
CA PRO A 32 4.80 -21.70 -8.45
C PRO A 32 6.14 -20.97 -8.28
N GLY A 33 6.73 -20.47 -9.37
CA GLY A 33 8.02 -19.79 -9.37
C GLY A 33 7.94 -18.41 -8.74
N ALA A 34 6.87 -17.66 -9.05
CA ALA A 34 6.62 -16.36 -8.44
C ALA A 34 6.30 -16.49 -6.94
N ARG A 35 5.60 -17.56 -6.54
CA ARG A 35 5.24 -17.81 -5.14
C ARG A 35 6.47 -18.06 -4.26
N GLN A 36 7.40 -18.88 -4.72
CA GLN A 36 8.60 -19.21 -3.95
C GLN A 36 9.50 -17.98 -3.73
N ARG A 37 9.64 -17.12 -4.74
CA ARG A 37 10.36 -15.84 -4.62
C ARG A 37 9.68 -14.88 -3.65
N ALA A 38 8.36 -14.76 -3.71
CA ALA A 38 7.59 -13.92 -2.82
C ALA A 38 7.66 -14.40 -1.35
N GLU A 39 7.59 -15.72 -1.12
CA GLU A 39 7.75 -16.30 0.22
C GLU A 39 9.15 -16.08 0.77
N ALA A 40 10.20 -16.31 -0.02
CA ALA A 40 11.58 -16.04 0.38
C ALA A 40 11.82 -14.56 0.75
N PHE A 41 11.24 -13.63 -0.02
CA PHE A 41 11.31 -12.20 0.27
C PHE A 41 10.62 -11.85 1.59
N ARG A 42 9.42 -12.40 1.83
CA ARG A 42 8.67 -12.16 3.07
C ARG A 42 9.32 -12.78 4.30
N GLN A 43 9.98 -13.93 4.17
CA GLN A 43 10.70 -14.53 5.30
C GLN A 43 11.86 -13.65 5.78
N ARG A 44 12.57 -12.99 4.85
CA ARG A 44 13.72 -12.14 5.20
C ARG A 44 13.29 -10.73 5.64
N ASN A 45 12.30 -10.15 4.97
CA ASN A 45 11.99 -8.71 5.09
C ASN A 45 10.55 -8.42 5.53
N GLY A 46 9.74 -9.45 5.80
CA GLY A 46 8.29 -9.29 6.00
C GLY A 46 7.91 -8.35 7.13
N TRP A 47 8.67 -8.35 8.24
CA TRP A 47 8.43 -7.42 9.35
C TRP A 47 8.63 -5.95 8.94
N TRP A 48 9.78 -5.66 8.33
CA TRP A 48 10.09 -4.33 7.80
C TRP A 48 9.09 -3.90 6.73
N LEU A 49 8.70 -4.81 5.84
CA LEU A 49 7.73 -4.53 4.79
C LEU A 49 6.35 -4.19 5.35
N ARG A 50 5.92 -4.84 6.44
CA ARG A 50 4.66 -4.50 7.12
C ARG A 50 4.70 -3.09 7.70
N LEU A 51 5.78 -2.74 8.41
CA LEU A 51 5.94 -1.41 8.99
C LEU A 51 6.02 -0.32 7.90
N ALA A 52 6.81 -0.57 6.85
CA ALA A 52 6.91 0.35 5.71
C ALA A 52 5.56 0.54 5.00
N ALA A 53 4.80 -0.54 4.79
CA ALA A 53 3.49 -0.47 4.18
C ALA A 53 2.48 0.27 5.07
N LEU A 54 2.48 0.02 6.38
CA LEU A 54 1.62 0.74 7.33
C LEU A 54 1.96 2.23 7.37
N ALA A 55 3.24 2.59 7.38
CA ALA A 55 3.68 3.97 7.33
C ALA A 55 3.24 4.66 6.02
N LEU A 56 3.40 3.97 4.88
CA LEU A 56 2.95 4.46 3.59
C LEU A 56 1.44 4.70 3.55
N VAL A 57 0.65 3.75 4.05
CA VAL A 57 -0.81 3.86 4.17
C VAL A 57 -1.18 5.02 5.09
N ALA A 58 -0.53 5.18 6.24
CA ALA A 58 -0.83 6.26 7.18
C ALA A 58 -0.56 7.64 6.55
N ILE A 59 0.60 7.82 5.89
CA ILE A 59 0.97 9.08 5.24
C ILE A 59 0.00 9.43 4.11
N THR A 60 -0.33 8.45 3.25
CA THR A 60 -1.29 8.67 2.16
C THR A 60 -2.69 8.96 2.67
N LEU A 61 -3.11 8.32 3.75
CA LEU A 61 -4.41 8.59 4.38
C LEU A 61 -4.49 10.03 4.91
N VAL A 62 -3.43 10.51 5.58
CA VAL A 62 -3.36 11.90 6.04
C VAL A 62 -3.45 12.87 4.87
N ASN A 63 -2.73 12.61 3.77
CA ASN A 63 -2.82 13.45 2.57
C ASN A 63 -4.25 13.53 2.01
N ILE A 64 -4.94 12.38 1.89
CA ILE A 64 -6.34 12.33 1.42
C ILE A 64 -7.25 13.16 2.32
N VAL A 65 -7.11 13.01 3.64
CA VAL A 65 -7.93 13.75 4.61
C VAL A 65 -7.70 15.26 4.47
N LEU A 66 -6.44 15.69 4.39
CA LEU A 66 -6.08 17.10 4.21
C LEU A 66 -6.62 17.66 2.89
N HIS A 67 -6.51 16.90 1.80
CA HIS A 67 -7.03 17.31 0.50
C HIS A 67 -8.55 17.47 0.53
N ILE A 68 -9.27 16.51 1.13
CA ILE A 68 -10.72 16.60 1.29
C ILE A 68 -11.12 17.81 2.16
N MET A 69 -10.40 18.06 3.26
CA MET A 69 -10.63 19.23 4.09
C MET A 69 -10.41 20.53 3.32
N GLN A 70 -9.37 20.61 2.49
CA GLN A 70 -9.11 21.76 1.63
C GLN A 70 -10.20 21.97 0.58
N MET A 71 -10.79 20.90 0.05
CA MET A 71 -11.90 21.00 -0.91
C MET A 71 -13.22 21.47 -0.26
N MET A 72 -13.37 21.28 1.06
CA MET A 72 -14.58 21.68 1.81
C MET A 72 -14.47 23.07 2.45
N ALA A 73 -13.25 23.63 2.56
CA ALA A 73 -12.97 24.95 3.14
C ALA A 73 -13.01 26.05 2.09
#